data_AF-A0A2P6V896-F1
#
_entry.id   AF-A0A2P6V896-F1
#
_cell.length_a   1.000
_cell.length_b   1.000
_cell.length_c   1.000
_cell.angle_alpha   90.00
_cell.angle_beta   90.00
_cell.angle_gamma   90.00
#
_symmetry.space_group_name_H-M   'P 1'
#
loop_
_entity.id
_entity.type
_entity.pdbx_description
1 polymer ?
#
loop_
_entity_poly.entity_id
_entity_poly.type
_entity_poly.pdbx_seq_one_letter_code
_entity_poly.pdbx_strand_id
1 'polypeptide(L)'
;VGDPHWRGFNYTGGPWNLAKGQPGNTYSLYRDGQGAKLNSLFGAGGRDGTATFIRSITFLRGTNKVTASLVNIGKDWVLQVVVNGRRLAALQSATLPGGGVVQATPSKRGRPTGVVITLPYLRILARQRNPFKAGQVSSPRYGSWLDVYLTVLAPLPTPVQGLLGNTYVPPKAGSLSAGGGQAGAGGGQGGAAFVPQTAALTFTPQ
;
A
#
# COMPACT_ATOMS: atom_id res chain seq x y z
N VAL A 1 -3.88 1.64 -8.07
CA VAL A 1 -3.49 2.88 -8.76
C VAL A 1 -2.10 2.68 -9.31
N GLY A 2 -1.93 2.76 -10.62
CA GLY A 2 -0.66 2.51 -11.31
C GLY A 2 -0.77 3.17 -12.67
N ASP A 3 0.24 3.94 -13.03
CA ASP A 3 0.06 5.03 -13.95
C ASP A 3 -0.33 4.62 -15.40
N PRO A 4 -1.15 5.43 -16.11
CA PRO A 4 -1.91 6.59 -15.63
C PRO A 4 -3.31 6.17 -15.14
N HIS A 5 -3.43 5.03 -14.48
CA HIS A 5 -4.69 4.34 -14.34
C HIS A 5 -5.04 4.03 -12.87
N TRP A 6 -6.33 3.93 -12.60
CA TRP A 6 -6.82 3.50 -11.30
C TRP A 6 -8.05 2.62 -11.40
N ARG A 7 -8.26 1.85 -10.33
CA ARG A 7 -9.45 1.04 -10.08
C ARG A 7 -9.83 1.23 -8.61
N GLY A 8 -11.12 1.40 -8.38
CA GLY A 8 -11.69 1.59 -7.06
C GLY A 8 -11.90 0.30 -6.29
N PHE A 9 -12.46 0.41 -5.09
CA PHE A 9 -12.80 -0.74 -4.24
C PHE A 9 -13.96 -1.57 -4.81
N ASN A 10 -14.84 -0.96 -5.61
CA ASN A 10 -15.98 -1.61 -6.25
C ASN A 10 -15.65 -2.28 -7.59
N TYR A 11 -14.38 -2.50 -7.92
CA TYR A 11 -14.01 -3.03 -9.23
C TYR A 11 -14.47 -4.48 -9.42
N THR A 12 -15.40 -4.68 -10.35
CA THR A 12 -16.00 -6.00 -10.69
C THR A 12 -15.53 -6.54 -12.06
N GLY A 13 -14.72 -5.78 -12.80
CA GLY A 13 -14.34 -6.08 -14.19
C GLY A 13 -14.26 -4.80 -15.03
N GLY A 14 -13.55 -4.83 -16.17
CA GLY A 14 -13.52 -3.73 -17.14
C GLY A 14 -12.24 -2.88 -17.22
N PRO A 15 -12.23 -1.82 -18.06
CA PRO A 15 -11.07 -0.96 -18.26
C PRO A 15 -10.71 -0.20 -16.99
N TRP A 16 -9.45 0.21 -16.87
CA TRP A 16 -9.06 1.08 -15.77
C TRP A 16 -9.48 2.52 -16.07
N ASN A 17 -9.82 3.26 -15.02
CA ASN A 17 -10.11 4.68 -15.13
C ASN A 17 -8.82 5.47 -15.32
N LEU A 18 -8.84 6.49 -16.17
CA LEU A 18 -7.71 7.39 -16.36
C LEU A 18 -7.59 8.33 -15.16
N ALA A 19 -6.40 8.40 -14.58
CA ALA A 19 -5.95 9.42 -13.64
C ALA A 19 -4.71 10.09 -14.25
N LYS A 20 -4.94 10.95 -15.26
CA LYS A 20 -3.84 11.63 -15.97
C LYS A 20 -3.06 12.57 -15.06
N GLY A 21 -3.74 13.24 -14.12
CA GLY A 21 -3.10 14.20 -13.21
C GLY A 21 -2.27 15.27 -13.93
N GLN A 22 -1.37 15.91 -13.18
CA GLN A 22 -0.39 16.87 -13.66
C GLN A 22 0.93 16.61 -12.93
N PRO A 23 2.07 16.56 -13.64
CA PRO A 23 3.38 16.48 -13.02
C PRO A 23 3.61 17.58 -11.96
N GLY A 24 4.26 17.23 -10.86
CA GLY A 24 4.55 18.13 -9.74
C GLY A 24 3.44 18.21 -8.68
N ASN A 25 2.23 17.76 -9.00
CA ASN A 25 1.09 17.87 -8.09
C ASN A 25 0.92 16.65 -7.19
N THR A 26 0.39 16.90 -5.99
CA THR A 26 0.02 15.87 -5.02
C THR A 26 -1.48 15.63 -5.03
N TYR A 27 -1.87 14.36 -5.09
CA TYR A 27 -3.26 13.91 -5.14
C TYR A 27 -3.59 13.01 -3.96
N SER A 28 -4.75 13.21 -3.33
CA SER A 28 -5.24 12.33 -2.27
C SER A 28 -5.82 11.05 -2.87
N LEU A 29 -5.16 9.91 -2.59
CA LEU A 29 -5.64 8.60 -3.02
C LEU A 29 -6.70 8.05 -2.08
N TYR A 30 -6.53 8.28 -0.79
CA TYR A 30 -7.38 7.76 0.27
C TYR A 30 -7.35 8.65 1.50
N ARG A 31 -8.50 8.81 2.16
CA ARG A 31 -8.63 9.36 3.51
C ARG A 31 -9.77 8.65 4.22
N ASP A 32 -9.67 8.46 5.54
CA ASP A 32 -10.76 7.90 6.35
C ASP A 32 -11.17 8.78 7.54
N GLY A 33 -12.27 8.37 8.19
CA GLY A 33 -12.82 9.03 9.38
C GLY A 33 -11.95 8.91 10.63
N GLN A 34 -10.95 8.02 10.64
CA GLN A 34 -9.95 7.92 11.71
C GLN A 34 -8.69 8.76 11.43
N GLY A 35 -8.75 9.61 10.40
CA GLY A 35 -7.68 10.56 10.10
C GLY A 35 -6.50 9.96 9.36
N ALA A 36 -6.58 8.71 8.89
CA ALA A 36 -5.58 8.18 7.97
C ALA A 36 -5.71 8.90 6.62
N LYS A 37 -4.58 9.29 6.03
CA LYS A 37 -4.50 10.00 4.75
C LYS A 37 -3.35 9.41 3.93
N LEU A 38 -3.62 9.05 2.67
CA LEU A 38 -2.62 8.61 1.70
C LEU A 38 -2.65 9.55 0.51
N ASN A 39 -1.54 10.25 0.33
CA ASN A 39 -1.31 11.15 -0.79
C ASN A 39 -0.26 10.57 -1.74
N SER A 40 -0.30 10.98 -2.99
CA SER A 40 0.65 10.57 -4.03
C SER A 40 1.14 11.77 -4.83
N LEU A 41 2.45 11.86 -5.03
CA LEU A 41 3.07 12.86 -5.89
C LEU A 41 3.18 12.28 -7.31
N PHE A 42 2.60 12.99 -8.26
CA PHE A 42 2.71 12.65 -9.68
C PHE A 42 3.90 13.40 -10.26
N GLY A 43 4.84 12.69 -10.87
CA GLY A 43 5.95 13.29 -11.62
C GLY A 43 5.79 13.04 -13.12
N ALA A 44 6.50 13.80 -13.95
CA ALA A 44 6.55 13.54 -15.38
C ALA A 44 7.25 12.20 -15.65
N GLY A 45 6.81 11.48 -16.68
CA GLY A 45 7.30 10.16 -17.05
C GLY A 45 6.83 9.70 -18.42
N GLY A 46 7.02 8.43 -18.74
CA GLY A 46 6.65 7.85 -20.01
C GLY A 46 7.58 8.24 -21.16
N ARG A 47 7.19 7.88 -22.38
CA ARG A 47 7.92 8.25 -23.60
C ARG A 47 7.91 9.77 -23.71
N ASP A 48 9.09 10.38 -23.82
CA ASP A 48 9.31 11.82 -23.98
C ASP A 48 8.80 12.73 -22.85
N GLY A 49 8.32 12.14 -21.73
CA GLY A 49 7.78 12.89 -20.58
C GLY A 49 6.29 13.22 -20.68
N THR A 50 5.55 12.61 -21.61
CA THR A 50 4.14 12.93 -21.87
C THR A 50 3.15 12.22 -20.93
N ALA A 51 3.62 11.27 -20.12
CA ALA A 51 2.82 10.61 -19.09
C ALA A 51 3.12 11.22 -17.72
N THR A 52 2.22 11.01 -16.77
CA THR A 52 2.56 11.14 -15.35
C THR A 52 3.15 9.83 -14.85
N PHE A 53 3.64 9.76 -13.63
CA PHE A 53 3.96 8.53 -12.90
C PHE A 53 3.86 8.85 -11.41
N ILE A 54 3.36 7.94 -10.58
CA ILE A 54 3.48 8.13 -9.13
C ILE A 54 4.96 7.98 -8.78
N ARG A 55 5.57 9.05 -8.25
CA ARG A 55 6.98 9.07 -7.84
C ARG A 55 7.14 8.96 -6.33
N SER A 56 6.14 9.39 -5.58
CA SER A 56 6.14 9.27 -4.12
C SER A 56 4.75 9.04 -3.58
N ILE A 57 4.67 8.32 -2.46
CA ILE A 57 3.50 8.33 -1.59
C ILE A 57 3.85 8.88 -0.21
N THR A 58 2.90 9.55 0.41
CA THR A 58 2.96 9.97 1.81
C THR A 58 1.70 9.49 2.52
N PHE A 59 1.89 8.68 3.55
CA PHE A 59 0.84 8.24 4.47
C PHE A 59 0.96 9.00 5.79
N LEU A 60 -0.16 9.49 6.31
CA LEU A 60 -0.29 10.20 7.58
C LEU A 60 -1.41 9.58 8.42
N ARG A 61 -1.21 9.44 9.73
CA ARG A 61 -2.28 9.11 10.70
C ARG A 61 -1.88 9.61 12.08
N GLY A 62 -2.58 10.63 12.59
CA GLY A 62 -2.13 11.34 13.78
C GLY A 62 -0.74 11.94 13.56
N THR A 63 0.20 11.64 14.47
CA THR A 63 1.61 12.05 14.36
C THR A 63 2.45 11.13 13.46
N ASN A 64 1.91 9.98 13.05
CA ASN A 64 2.64 9.05 12.19
C ASN A 64 2.74 9.57 10.77
N LYS A 65 3.95 9.50 10.19
CA LYS A 65 4.24 9.83 8.81
C LYS A 65 5.11 8.76 8.18
N VAL A 66 4.65 8.21 7.07
CA VAL A 66 5.42 7.28 6.23
C VAL A 66 5.55 7.88 4.85
N THR A 67 6.76 7.89 4.31
CA THR A 67 7.02 8.32 2.93
C THR A 67 7.75 7.22 2.19
N ALA A 68 7.36 6.98 0.94
CA ALA A 68 8.08 6.14 0.02
C ALA A 68 8.27 6.90 -1.29
N SER A 69 9.51 7.27 -1.60
CA SER A 69 9.84 8.19 -2.69
C SER A 69 10.91 7.59 -3.59
N LEU A 70 10.66 7.63 -4.89
CA LEU A 70 11.63 7.28 -5.92
C LEU A 70 12.52 8.49 -6.18
N VAL A 71 13.82 8.31 -6.00
CA VAL A 71 14.83 9.35 -6.18
C VAL A 71 15.82 8.90 -7.25
N ASN A 72 16.19 9.81 -8.15
CA ASN A 72 17.28 9.57 -9.09
C ASN A 72 18.62 9.69 -8.38
N ILE A 73 19.41 8.61 -8.41
CA ILE A 73 20.79 8.58 -7.92
C ILE A 73 21.66 8.09 -9.08
N GLY A 74 22.36 9.02 -9.72
CA GLY A 74 23.05 8.72 -10.98
C GLY A 74 22.04 8.32 -12.06
N LYS A 75 22.20 7.11 -12.61
CA LYS A 75 21.30 6.53 -13.64
C LYS A 75 20.18 5.67 -13.04
N ASP A 76 20.21 5.41 -11.73
CA ASP A 76 19.29 4.50 -11.07
C ASP A 76 18.17 5.26 -10.34
N TRP A 77 16.94 4.77 -10.49
CA TRP A 77 15.84 5.15 -9.62
C TRP A 77 15.84 4.28 -8.37
N VAL A 78 16.06 4.92 -7.22
CA VAL A 78 16.17 4.26 -5.92
C VAL A 78 14.98 4.64 -5.05
N LEU A 79 14.26 3.63 -4.54
CA LEU A 79 13.22 3.85 -3.55
C LEU A 79 13.83 4.14 -2.17
N GLN A 80 13.37 5.22 -1.55
CA GLN A 80 13.66 5.56 -0.17
C GLN A 80 12.38 5.46 0.65
N VAL A 81 12.42 4.68 1.73
CA VAL A 81 11.32 4.53 2.68
C VAL A 81 11.72 5.20 3.99
N VAL A 82 10.91 6.13 4.48
CA VAL A 82 11.13 6.85 5.74
C VAL A 82 9.87 6.80 6.59
N VAL A 83 10.02 6.42 7.86
CA VAL A 83 8.95 6.33 8.85
C VAL A 83 9.30 7.23 10.02
N ASN A 84 8.45 8.22 10.31
CA ASN A 84 8.63 9.17 11.41
C ASN A 84 10.05 9.79 11.45
N GLY A 85 10.59 10.14 10.29
CA GLY A 85 11.94 10.70 10.14
C GLY A 85 13.07 9.66 10.05
N ARG A 86 12.82 8.38 10.37
CA ARG A 86 13.81 7.30 10.29
C ARG A 86 13.73 6.56 8.96
N ARG A 87 14.85 6.46 8.25
CA ARG A 87 14.95 5.66 7.02
C ARG A 87 14.90 4.16 7.33
N LEU A 88 14.14 3.40 6.54
CA LEU A 88 14.14 1.94 6.55
C LEU A 88 15.01 1.39 5.42
N ALA A 89 15.91 0.48 5.76
CA ALA A 89 16.60 -0.36 4.79
C ALA A 89 15.68 -1.49 4.29
N ALA A 90 16.11 -2.21 3.26
CA ALA A 90 15.38 -3.39 2.78
C ALA A 90 15.15 -4.39 3.93
N LEU A 91 13.99 -5.06 3.91
CA LEU A 91 13.56 -6.06 4.91
C LEU A 91 13.36 -5.51 6.33
N GLN A 92 13.62 -4.23 6.59
CA GLN A 92 13.37 -3.64 7.89
C GLN A 92 11.91 -3.27 8.08
N SER A 93 11.48 -3.31 9.34
CA SER A 93 10.17 -2.84 9.77
C SER A 93 10.24 -1.71 10.79
N ALA A 94 9.10 -1.07 10.99
CA ALA A 94 8.84 -0.15 12.09
C ALA A 94 7.38 -0.29 12.53
N THR A 95 7.16 -0.28 13.84
CA THR A 95 5.81 -0.19 14.40
C THR A 95 5.40 1.28 14.49
N LEU A 96 4.16 1.57 14.14
CA LEU A 96 3.54 2.88 14.29
C LEU A 96 2.82 2.93 15.64
N PRO A 97 3.04 3.99 16.45
CA PRO A 97 2.14 4.35 17.55
C PRO A 97 0.67 4.22 17.13
N GLY A 98 -0.14 3.50 17.91
CA GLY A 98 -1.55 3.24 17.58
C GLY A 98 -1.81 1.99 16.70
N GLY A 99 -0.88 1.04 16.64
CA GLY A 99 -1.16 -0.33 16.20
C GLY A 99 -1.01 -0.60 14.69
N GLY A 100 -0.09 0.10 14.02
CA GLY A 100 0.26 -0.18 12.61
C GLY A 100 1.68 -0.70 12.45
N VAL A 101 1.99 -1.31 11.31
CA VAL A 101 3.35 -1.76 10.97
C VAL A 101 3.71 -1.30 9.57
N VAL A 102 4.93 -0.80 9.40
CA VAL A 102 5.53 -0.47 8.11
C VAL A 102 6.66 -1.45 7.84
N GLN A 103 6.72 -2.01 6.65
CA GLN A 103 7.78 -2.92 6.22
C GLN A 103 8.33 -2.45 4.88
N ALA A 104 9.62 -2.24 4.79
CA ALA A 104 10.30 -2.04 3.52
C ALA A 104 10.54 -3.40 2.87
N THR A 105 9.98 -3.62 1.69
CA THR A 105 10.10 -4.92 1.01
C THR A 105 11.54 -5.11 0.50
N PRO A 106 12.03 -6.35 0.38
CA PRO A 106 13.30 -6.58 -0.29
C PRO A 106 13.24 -6.09 -1.74
N SER A 107 14.34 -5.61 -2.32
CA SER A 107 14.99 -6.29 -3.46
C SER A 107 16.02 -5.42 -4.23
N LYS A 108 16.76 -6.09 -5.12
CA LYS A 108 17.81 -5.59 -6.03
C LYS A 108 18.89 -4.74 -5.33
N ARG A 109 20.05 -5.35 -5.12
CA ARG A 109 21.25 -4.71 -4.54
C ARG A 109 21.01 -4.12 -3.13
N GLY A 110 20.22 -4.80 -2.29
CA GLY A 110 20.01 -4.44 -0.89
C GLY A 110 19.16 -3.18 -0.64
N ARG A 111 18.50 -2.64 -1.66
CA ARG A 111 17.59 -1.48 -1.52
C ARG A 111 16.14 -1.95 -1.37
N PRO A 112 15.24 -1.14 -0.82
CA PRO A 112 13.82 -1.41 -0.92
C PRO A 112 13.35 -1.29 -2.38
N THR A 113 12.39 -2.10 -2.80
CA THR A 113 11.60 -1.85 -4.03
C THR A 113 10.12 -1.69 -3.76
N GLY A 114 9.76 -1.59 -2.50
CA GLY A 114 8.41 -1.28 -2.08
C GLY A 114 8.32 -1.02 -0.60
N VAL A 115 7.12 -0.64 -0.19
CA VAL A 115 6.71 -0.52 1.21
C VAL A 115 5.33 -1.13 1.39
N VAL A 116 5.15 -1.84 2.50
CA VAL A 116 3.86 -2.31 2.99
C VAL A 116 3.55 -1.56 4.27
N ILE A 117 2.42 -0.87 4.32
CA ILE A 117 1.88 -0.23 5.53
C ILE A 117 0.63 -0.99 5.90
N THR A 118 0.62 -1.63 7.07
CA THR A 118 -0.51 -2.40 7.58
C THR A 118 -1.12 -1.67 8.77
N LEU A 119 -2.41 -1.37 8.65
CA LEU A 119 -3.30 -0.93 9.72
C LEU A 119 -4.25 -2.08 10.05
N PRO A 120 -5.00 -2.03 11.18
CA PRO A 120 -5.96 -3.08 11.53
C PRO A 120 -7.02 -3.38 10.45
N TYR A 121 -7.41 -2.39 9.65
CA TYR A 121 -8.48 -2.48 8.65
C TYR A 121 -8.02 -2.30 7.20
N LEU A 122 -6.76 -1.93 6.97
CA LEU A 122 -6.26 -1.57 5.65
C LEU A 122 -4.79 -1.94 5.50
N ARG A 123 -4.43 -2.53 4.36
CA ARG A 123 -3.05 -2.70 3.92
C ARG A 123 -2.80 -1.84 2.68
N ILE A 124 -1.73 -1.06 2.71
CA ILE A 124 -1.25 -0.24 1.59
C ILE A 124 0.07 -0.85 1.11
N LEU A 125 0.16 -1.20 -0.16
CA LEU A 125 1.40 -1.60 -0.82
C LEU A 125 1.75 -0.57 -1.88
N ALA A 126 2.93 0.05 -1.77
CA ALA A 126 3.52 0.79 -2.89
C ALA A 126 4.74 0.04 -3.40
N ARG A 127 4.74 -0.30 -4.69
CA ARG A 127 5.78 -1.12 -5.33
C ARG A 127 6.42 -0.36 -6.48
N GLN A 128 7.75 -0.28 -6.46
CA GLN A 128 8.54 0.20 -7.57
C GLN A 128 8.40 -0.72 -8.78
N ARG A 129 8.10 -0.11 -9.91
CA ARG A 129 8.12 -0.69 -11.24
C ARG A 129 9.22 -0.03 -12.05
N ASN A 130 9.83 -0.80 -12.93
CA ASN A 130 10.87 -0.31 -13.82
C ASN A 130 10.39 -0.43 -15.27
N PRO A 131 10.90 0.44 -16.16
CA PRO A 131 10.79 0.23 -17.60
C PRO A 131 11.25 -1.19 -17.97
N PHE A 132 10.50 -1.88 -18.82
CA PHE A 132 10.84 -3.25 -19.23
C PHE A 132 10.83 -3.45 -20.75
N LYS A 133 10.09 -2.62 -21.51
CA LYS A 133 10.14 -2.66 -22.97
C LYS A 133 11.37 -1.88 -23.46
N ALA A 134 12.02 -2.35 -24.52
CA ALA A 134 13.24 -1.74 -25.06
C ALA A 134 13.11 -0.22 -25.29
N GLY A 135 12.02 0.24 -25.90
CA GLY A 135 11.76 1.67 -26.13
C GLY A 135 11.48 2.49 -24.85
N GLN A 136 11.13 1.86 -23.74
CA GLN A 136 10.99 2.53 -22.44
C GLN A 136 12.35 2.64 -21.74
N VAL A 137 13.15 1.57 -21.82
CA VAL A 137 14.49 1.49 -21.22
C VAL A 137 15.45 2.47 -21.89
N SER A 138 15.35 2.64 -23.21
CA SER A 138 16.18 3.58 -23.96
C SER A 138 15.78 5.05 -23.79
N SER A 139 14.62 5.34 -23.20
CA SER A 139 14.15 6.71 -22.98
C SER A 139 14.58 7.20 -21.58
N PRO A 140 15.51 8.17 -21.47
CA PRO A 140 16.00 8.64 -20.17
C PRO A 140 14.91 9.25 -19.28
N ARG A 141 13.82 9.74 -19.89
CA ARG A 141 12.71 10.40 -19.20
C ARG A 141 11.63 9.44 -18.72
N TYR A 142 11.67 8.16 -19.11
CA TYR A 142 10.65 7.20 -18.69
C TYR A 142 10.73 6.99 -17.17
N GLY A 143 11.86 6.46 -16.70
CA GLY A 143 12.15 6.24 -15.30
C GLY A 143 11.23 5.23 -14.59
N SER A 144 11.49 4.99 -13.31
CA SER A 144 10.73 4.03 -12.50
C SER A 144 9.54 4.68 -11.79
N TRP A 145 8.44 3.96 -11.64
CA TRP A 145 7.22 4.49 -11.01
C TRP A 145 6.75 3.61 -9.85
N LEU A 146 5.81 4.12 -9.06
CA LEU A 146 5.14 3.34 -8.02
C LEU A 146 3.76 2.89 -8.51
N ASP A 147 3.49 1.60 -8.37
CA ASP A 147 2.12 1.12 -8.30
C ASP A 147 1.68 1.08 -6.83
N VAL A 148 0.51 1.61 -6.53
CA VAL A 148 -0.07 1.71 -5.19
C VAL A 148 -1.35 0.88 -5.12
N TYR A 149 -1.40 -0.06 -4.19
CA TYR A 149 -2.49 -0.98 -3.95
C TYR A 149 -3.04 -0.78 -2.54
N LEU A 150 -4.35 -0.73 -2.41
CA LEU A 150 -5.05 -0.69 -1.12
C LEU A 150 -5.89 -1.95 -1.00
N THR A 151 -5.66 -2.72 0.05
CA THR A 151 -6.40 -3.94 0.37
C THR A 151 -7.17 -3.72 1.66
N VAL A 152 -8.49 -3.76 1.57
CA VAL A 152 -9.40 -3.67 2.71
C VAL A 152 -9.34 -4.98 3.49
N LEU A 153 -9.01 -4.91 4.78
CA LEU A 153 -8.90 -6.07 5.67
C LEU A 153 -10.13 -6.20 6.59
N ALA A 154 -10.73 -5.06 6.94
CA ALA A 154 -11.95 -4.93 7.72
C ALA A 154 -12.69 -3.66 7.24
N PRO A 155 -13.95 -3.42 7.64
CA PRO A 155 -14.67 -2.20 7.25
C PRO A 155 -13.84 -0.94 7.50
N LEU A 156 -13.76 -0.07 6.48
CA LEU A 156 -12.99 1.16 6.55
C LEU A 156 -13.74 2.20 7.39
N PRO A 157 -13.05 2.97 8.24
CA PRO A 157 -13.72 4.01 9.04
C PRO A 157 -14.32 5.11 8.16
N THR A 158 -15.61 5.34 8.28
CA THR A 158 -16.31 6.37 7.49
C THR A 158 -16.11 7.78 8.09
N PRO A 159 -16.05 8.84 7.27
CA PRO A 159 -16.18 8.84 5.82
C PRO A 159 -14.90 8.38 5.11
N VAL A 160 -15.04 7.68 3.98
CA VAL A 160 -13.91 7.27 3.13
C VAL A 160 -13.88 8.19 1.90
N GLN A 161 -12.76 8.89 1.70
CA GLN A 161 -12.58 9.97 0.73
C GLN A 161 -11.30 9.78 -0.11
N GLY A 162 -11.04 10.70 -1.03
CA GLY A 162 -9.93 10.66 -1.98
C GLY A 162 -10.33 10.00 -3.30
N LEU A 163 -9.36 9.78 -4.19
CA LEU A 163 -9.58 9.16 -5.50
C LEU A 163 -10.35 7.84 -5.41
N LEU A 164 -10.07 7.04 -4.39
CA LEU A 164 -10.69 5.73 -4.17
C LEU A 164 -11.96 5.82 -3.31
N GLY A 165 -12.22 6.97 -2.68
CA GLY A 165 -13.23 7.14 -1.65
C GLY A 165 -14.65 6.80 -2.10
N ASN A 166 -15.07 7.43 -3.19
CA ASN A 166 -16.42 7.29 -3.75
C ASN A 166 -16.73 5.89 -4.28
N THR A 167 -15.72 5.02 -4.37
CA THR A 167 -15.88 3.63 -4.80
C THR A 167 -15.99 2.64 -3.64
N TYR A 168 -15.83 3.11 -2.40
CA TYR A 168 -16.01 2.29 -1.22
C TYR A 168 -17.49 2.18 -0.87
N VAL A 169 -18.00 0.94 -0.85
CA VAL A 169 -19.33 0.62 -0.31
C VAL A 169 -19.12 -0.15 0.98
N PRO A 170 -19.51 0.41 2.15
CA PRO A 170 -19.42 -0.31 3.42
C PRO A 170 -20.22 -1.62 3.33
N PRO A 171 -19.73 -2.73 3.93
CA PRO A 171 -20.54 -3.92 4.08
C PRO A 171 -21.83 -3.57 4.84
N LYS A 172 -22.95 -4.18 4.43
CA LYS A 172 -24.26 -3.92 5.06
C LYS A 172 -24.15 -4.27 6.55
N ALA A 173 -24.69 -3.40 7.41
CA ALA A 173 -24.77 -3.67 8.85
C ALA A 173 -25.42 -5.05 9.06
N GLY A 174 -24.71 -5.97 9.70
CA GLY A 174 -25.16 -7.37 9.92
C GLY A 174 -24.56 -8.43 8.98
N SER A 175 -23.77 -8.08 7.96
CA SER A 175 -23.08 -9.08 7.11
C SER A 175 -21.74 -9.57 7.68
N LEU A 176 -21.37 -9.13 8.88
CA LEU A 176 -20.22 -9.62 9.64
C LEU A 176 -20.72 -10.54 10.76
N SER A 177 -21.31 -11.67 10.36
CA SER A 177 -21.74 -12.72 11.29
C SER A 177 -21.69 -14.06 10.56
N ALA A 178 -20.54 -14.74 10.61
CA ALA A 178 -20.41 -16.21 10.52
C ALA A 178 -18.92 -16.60 10.41
N GLY A 179 -18.18 -16.36 11.49
CA GLY A 179 -16.91 -17.04 11.80
C GLY A 179 -16.72 -17.27 13.29
N GLY A 180 -17.69 -16.83 14.12
CA GLY A 180 -17.80 -17.23 15.52
C GLY A 180 -18.68 -18.46 15.57
N GLY A 181 -18.08 -19.61 15.86
CA GLY A 181 -18.79 -20.85 16.12
C GLY A 181 -19.90 -20.61 17.13
N GLN A 182 -21.10 -21.02 16.74
CA GLN A 182 -22.31 -20.96 17.53
C GLN A 182 -22.11 -21.80 18.79
N ALA A 183 -22.19 -21.15 19.95
CA ALA A 183 -22.24 -21.81 21.24
C ALA A 183 -23.53 -22.65 21.32
N GLY A 184 -23.40 -23.95 21.03
CA GLY A 184 -24.36 -24.95 21.44
C GLY A 184 -24.06 -25.35 22.88
N ALA A 185 -24.95 -24.98 23.79
CA ALA A 185 -24.95 -25.47 25.15
C ALA A 185 -25.18 -26.99 25.15
N GLY A 186 -24.19 -27.74 25.62
CA GLY A 186 -24.28 -29.18 25.91
C GLY A 186 -23.10 -29.54 26.80
N GLY A 187 -23.37 -29.87 28.06
CA GLY A 187 -22.39 -30.05 29.12
C GLY A 187 -21.40 -31.19 28.89
N GLY A 188 -20.20 -31.05 29.46
CA GLY A 188 -19.19 -32.10 29.50
C GLY A 188 -17.84 -31.55 29.97
N GLN A 189 -17.34 -32.10 31.06
CA GLN A 189 -16.14 -31.69 31.80
C GLN A 189 -14.83 -31.88 31.01
N GLY A 190 -13.83 -31.04 31.33
CA GLY A 190 -12.42 -31.46 31.36
C GLY A 190 -11.48 -30.90 30.29
N GLY A 191 -10.55 -30.03 30.72
CA GLY A 191 -9.16 -30.09 30.26
C GLY A 191 -8.71 -29.20 29.09
N ALA A 192 -7.54 -28.59 29.30
CA ALA A 192 -6.63 -27.94 28.36
C ALA A 192 -6.93 -26.49 27.93
N ALA A 193 -6.10 -25.59 28.48
CA ALA A 193 -5.94 -24.21 28.03
C ALA A 193 -5.48 -24.15 26.56
N PHE A 194 -6.18 -23.34 25.76
CA PHE A 194 -5.82 -23.06 24.38
C PHE A 194 -4.59 -22.15 24.32
N VAL A 195 -3.47 -22.70 23.90
CA VAL A 195 -2.24 -21.95 23.56
C VAL A 195 -2.29 -21.61 22.07
N PRO A 196 -2.23 -20.33 21.66
CA PRO A 196 -2.18 -19.98 20.25
C PRO A 196 -0.83 -20.42 19.66
N GLN A 197 -0.87 -21.36 18.71
CA GLN A 197 0.32 -21.79 17.97
C GLN A 197 0.83 -20.66 17.06
N THR A 198 1.99 -20.13 17.39
CA THR A 198 2.82 -19.34 16.48
C THR A 198 3.38 -20.26 15.40
N ALA A 199 2.86 -20.17 14.17
CA ALA A 199 3.47 -20.81 13.01
C ALA A 199 4.77 -20.07 12.66
N ALA A 200 5.90 -20.65 13.04
CA ALA A 200 7.22 -20.27 12.56
C ALA A 200 7.39 -20.81 11.13
N LEU A 201 7.64 -19.92 10.16
CA LEU A 201 8.03 -20.28 8.81
C LEU A 201 9.52 -20.60 8.79
N THR A 202 9.86 -21.90 8.79
CA THR A 202 11.21 -22.40 8.54
C THR A 202 11.47 -22.44 7.03
N PHE A 203 12.51 -21.75 6.56
CA PHE A 203 12.98 -21.84 5.18
C PHE A 203 14.14 -22.84 5.10
N THR A 204 13.95 -23.91 4.33
CA THR A 204 15.04 -24.81 3.91
C THR A 204 15.62 -24.28 2.59
N PRO A 205 16.94 -24.09 2.47
CA PRO A 205 17.56 -23.71 1.21
C PRO A 205 17.65 -24.91 0.26
N GLN A 206 17.36 -24.67 -1.03
CA GLN A 206 17.94 -25.42 -2.16
C GLN A 206 18.82 -24.46 -2.95
#